data_AF-A0A8J4QEW7-F1
#
_entry.id   AF-A0A8J4QEW7-F1
#
_cell.length_a   1.000
_cell.length_b   1.000
_cell.length_c   1.000
_cell.angle_alpha   90.00
_cell.angle_beta   90.00
_cell.angle_gamma   90.00
#
_symmetry.space_group_name_H-M   'P 1'
#
loop_
_entity.id
_entity.type
_entity.pdbx_description
1 polymer ?
#
loop_
_entity_poly.entity_id
_entity_poly.type
_entity_poly.pdbx_seq_one_letter_code
_entity_poly.pdbx_strand_id
1 'polypeptide(L)'
;MSISPAMPSSRGIKAAYWSSDDEFPTSLINTSFFTYIYYAFLLPKPSTYKLHITFLDRIKIKEFMVSNKETCAIFINLSIKVARKFSFNGLDLDWEFPTNKVDMSNLALLFKEWQKALVNEAKLTGKPRFLLSSAVYYALKFTIFGEPRSYPCNL
;
A
#
# COMPACT_ATOMS: atom_id res chain seq x y z
N MET A 1 40.59 -0.73 12.70
CA MET A 1 39.63 -1.67 12.08
C MET A 1 38.25 -1.36 12.64
N SER A 2 37.35 -0.82 11.82
CA SER A 2 35.96 -0.54 12.22
C SER A 2 35.13 -1.79 11.94
N ILE A 3 34.53 -2.35 12.98
CA ILE A 3 33.65 -3.51 12.86
C ILE A 3 32.27 -2.96 12.46
N SER A 4 31.86 -3.18 11.22
CA SER A 4 30.50 -2.89 10.78
C SER A 4 29.50 -3.73 11.60
N PRO A 5 28.34 -3.19 12.01
CA PRO A 5 27.33 -3.97 12.69
C PRO A 5 26.81 -5.06 11.75
N ALA A 6 26.78 -6.30 12.24
CA ALA A 6 26.28 -7.46 11.51
C ALA A 6 24.87 -7.19 10.97
N MET A 7 24.63 -7.49 9.70
CA MET A 7 23.29 -7.46 9.12
C MET A 7 22.37 -8.39 9.94
N PRO A 8 21.13 -7.98 10.26
CA PRO A 8 20.19 -8.87 10.94
C PRO A 8 20.02 -10.14 10.09
N SER A 9 20.14 -11.31 10.72
CA SER A 9 19.92 -12.61 10.06
C SER A 9 18.63 -12.54 9.25
N SER A 10 18.65 -12.95 7.98
CA SER A 10 17.50 -12.83 7.08
C SER A 10 16.34 -13.70 7.56
N ARG A 11 15.49 -13.16 8.45
CA ARG A 11 14.17 -13.74 8.72
C ARG A 11 13.35 -13.50 7.46
N GLY A 12 12.96 -14.59 6.80
CA GLY A 12 12.05 -14.52 5.66
C GLY A 12 10.72 -13.85 6.01
N ILE A 13 9.98 -13.40 5.00
CA ILE A 13 8.66 -12.78 5.18
C ILE A 13 7.65 -13.88 5.52
N LYS A 14 7.08 -13.82 6.72
CA LYS A 14 5.90 -14.60 7.13
C LYS A 14 4.78 -13.61 7.41
N ALA A 15 3.84 -13.49 6.49
CA ALA A 15 2.81 -12.47 6.58
C ALA A 15 1.40 -13.03 6.49
N ALA A 16 0.46 -12.34 7.14
CA ALA A 16 -0.97 -12.62 7.06
C ALA A 16 -1.76 -11.31 7.03
N TYR A 17 -2.93 -11.37 6.42
CA TYR A 17 -3.93 -10.31 6.51
C TYR A 17 -4.88 -10.62 7.67
N TRP A 18 -5.16 -9.61 8.48
CA TRP A 18 -6.27 -9.63 9.42
C TRP A 18 -7.33 -8.64 8.94
N SER A 19 -8.57 -9.11 8.76
CA SER A 19 -9.64 -8.30 8.20
C SER A 19 -10.28 -7.39 9.26
N SER A 20 -10.52 -6.13 8.93
CA SER A 20 -11.19 -5.14 9.78
C SER A 20 -12.69 -5.38 9.91
N ASP A 21 -13.24 -6.19 9.01
CA ASP A 21 -14.60 -6.70 9.07
C ASP A 21 -14.71 -8.00 9.90
N ASP A 22 -13.59 -8.54 10.39
CA ASP A 22 -13.59 -9.73 11.23
C ASP A 22 -14.00 -9.40 12.67
N GLU A 23 -14.80 -10.29 13.28
CA GLU A 23 -15.12 -10.24 14.70
C GLU A 23 -14.02 -10.88 15.56
N PHE A 24 -13.06 -11.57 14.92
CA PHE A 24 -11.92 -12.17 15.59
C PHE A 24 -11.04 -11.09 16.29
N PRO A 25 -10.95 -11.08 17.62
CA PRO A 25 -10.18 -10.06 18.35
C PRO A 25 -8.70 -10.08 17.97
N THR A 26 -8.14 -8.91 17.66
CA THR A 26 -6.70 -8.77 17.32
C THR A 26 -5.77 -9.27 18.42
N SER A 27 -6.21 -9.24 19.70
CA SER A 27 -5.46 -9.74 20.85
C SER A 27 -5.28 -11.26 20.85
N LEU A 28 -6.11 -12.00 20.12
CA LEU A 28 -6.03 -13.46 20.02
C LEU A 28 -5.11 -13.95 18.89
N ILE A 29 -4.59 -13.04 18.07
CA ILE A 29 -3.63 -13.40 17.02
C ILE A 29 -2.30 -13.78 17.67
N ASN A 30 -1.88 -15.03 17.54
CA ASN A 30 -0.53 -15.44 17.95
C ASN A 30 0.50 -14.88 16.97
N THR A 31 1.05 -13.72 17.30
CA THR A 31 1.98 -12.97 16.45
C THR A 31 3.34 -13.65 16.30
N SER A 32 3.68 -14.68 17.11
CA SER A 32 4.97 -15.39 17.01
C SER A 32 5.15 -16.17 15.71
N PHE A 33 4.06 -16.48 14.99
CA PHE A 33 4.12 -17.14 13.69
C PHE A 33 4.48 -16.20 12.53
N PHE A 34 4.33 -14.89 12.73
CA PHE A 34 4.42 -13.89 11.68
C PHE A 34 5.56 -12.92 11.91
N THR A 35 6.17 -12.44 10.83
CA THR A 35 7.06 -11.28 10.84
C THR A 35 6.30 -10.00 10.51
N TYR A 36 5.18 -10.11 9.78
CA TYR A 36 4.31 -8.99 9.40
C TYR A 36 2.85 -9.39 9.51
N ILE A 37 1.99 -8.48 9.97
CA ILE A 37 0.54 -8.63 9.90
C ILE A 37 0.00 -7.38 9.23
N TYR A 38 -0.80 -7.57 8.19
CA TYR A 38 -1.48 -6.50 7.48
C TYR A 38 -2.87 -6.30 8.07
N TYR A 39 -3.19 -5.07 8.44
CA TYR A 39 -4.57 -4.67 8.71
C TYR A 39 -5.25 -4.45 7.35
N ALA A 40 -6.11 -5.38 6.94
CA ALA A 40 -6.87 -5.32 5.68
C ALA A 40 -8.34 -5.06 5.96
N PHE A 41 -9.06 -4.24 5.21
CA PHE A 41 -8.51 -2.99 4.71
C PHE A 41 -8.92 -1.89 5.66
N LEU A 42 -8.28 -0.73 5.50
CA LEU A 42 -8.90 0.50 5.95
C LEU A 42 -10.15 0.71 5.10
N LEU A 43 -11.24 0.05 5.48
CA LEU A 43 -12.56 0.13 4.85
C LEU A 43 -13.36 1.23 5.54
N PRO A 44 -14.11 2.07 4.80
CA PRO A 44 -15.06 2.97 5.43
C PRO A 44 -16.20 2.16 6.07
N LYS A 45 -16.35 2.24 7.40
CA LYS A 45 -17.33 1.42 8.15
C LYS A 45 -18.75 2.03 8.21
N PRO A 46 -19.81 1.20 8.25
CA PRO A 46 -21.20 1.61 8.00
C PRO A 46 -21.99 2.17 9.20
N SER A 47 -21.48 2.10 10.44
CA SER A 47 -22.28 2.40 11.64
C SER A 47 -21.90 3.68 12.41
N THR A 48 -20.81 4.38 12.05
CA THR A 48 -20.33 5.58 12.78
C THR A 48 -20.20 6.87 11.95
N TYR A 49 -20.56 6.84 10.66
CA TYR A 49 -20.68 8.02 9.76
C TYR A 49 -19.59 9.11 9.87
N LYS A 50 -18.30 8.76 9.88
CA LYS A 50 -17.23 9.73 9.54
C LYS A 50 -16.20 9.19 8.55
N LEU A 51 -16.51 9.41 7.27
CA LEU A 51 -15.70 10.12 6.28
C LEU A 51 -16.67 10.57 5.18
N HIS A 52 -16.89 11.87 5.04
CA HIS A 52 -17.84 12.42 4.06
C HIS A 52 -17.23 12.31 2.66
N ILE A 53 -17.60 11.25 1.95
CA ILE A 53 -17.27 11.01 0.54
C ILE A 53 -18.54 11.29 -0.27
N THR A 54 -18.55 12.46 -0.91
CA THR A 54 -19.62 12.98 -1.77
C THR A 54 -19.73 12.22 -3.09
N PHE A 55 -20.80 12.48 -3.86
CA PHE A 55 -20.89 12.02 -5.25
C PHE A 55 -19.68 12.48 -6.09
N LEU A 56 -19.16 13.68 -5.82
CA LEU A 56 -17.93 14.19 -6.42
C LEU A 56 -16.70 13.41 -5.99
N ASP A 57 -16.62 12.93 -4.75
CA ASP A 57 -15.49 12.12 -4.30
C ASP A 57 -15.48 10.73 -4.96
N ARG A 58 -16.64 10.19 -5.34
CA ARG A 58 -16.73 8.94 -6.13
C ARG A 58 -16.27 9.11 -7.58
N ILE A 59 -16.55 10.26 -8.19
CA ILE A 59 -16.02 10.62 -9.51
C ILE A 59 -14.51 10.91 -9.38
N LYS A 60 -14.12 11.70 -8.38
CA LYS A 60 -12.72 12.07 -8.11
C LYS A 60 -11.87 10.86 -7.76
N ILE A 61 -12.31 9.88 -6.97
CA ILE A 61 -11.52 8.66 -6.68
C ILE A 61 -11.26 7.84 -7.94
N LYS A 62 -12.21 7.83 -8.89
CA LYS A 62 -12.00 7.21 -10.21
C LYS A 62 -11.04 8.05 -11.07
N GLU A 63 -11.13 9.38 -11.04
CA GLU A 63 -10.15 10.29 -11.66
C GLU A 63 -8.78 10.26 -10.95
N PHE A 64 -8.74 9.91 -9.66
CA PHE A 64 -7.58 9.89 -8.76
C PHE A 64 -6.62 8.75 -9.08
N MET A 65 -7.17 7.65 -9.59
CA MET A 65 -6.41 6.50 -10.11
C MET A 65 -5.91 6.74 -11.55
N VAL A 66 -6.37 7.81 -12.20
CA VAL A 66 -6.10 8.13 -13.61
C VAL A 66 -5.26 9.41 -13.74
N SER A 67 -3.96 9.23 -13.94
CA SER A 67 -3.05 10.13 -14.69
C SER A 67 -2.62 11.52 -14.15
N ASN A 68 -3.04 12.03 -12.98
CA ASN A 68 -2.53 13.33 -12.46
C ASN A 68 -1.46 13.18 -11.35
N LYS A 69 -0.28 13.80 -11.55
CA LYS A 69 0.84 13.88 -10.58
C LYS A 69 0.44 14.49 -9.24
N GLU A 70 -0.40 15.51 -9.25
CA GLU A 70 -0.84 16.21 -8.02
C GLU A 70 -1.66 15.29 -7.13
N THR A 71 -2.54 14.52 -7.76
CA THR A 71 -3.43 13.59 -7.07
C THR A 71 -2.67 12.40 -6.48
N CYS A 72 -1.66 11.90 -7.21
CA CYS A 72 -0.71 10.91 -6.72
C CYS A 72 0.05 11.41 -5.47
N ALA A 73 0.52 12.65 -5.47
CA ALA A 73 1.21 13.23 -4.32
C ALA A 73 0.29 13.37 -3.09
N ILE A 74 -0.98 13.74 -3.29
CA ILE A 74 -1.97 13.80 -2.20
C ILE A 74 -2.17 12.42 -1.57
N PHE A 75 -2.38 11.38 -2.39
CA PHE A 75 -2.52 10.00 -1.92
C PHE A 75 -1.35 9.56 -1.05
N ILE A 76 -0.14 9.72 -1.59
CA ILE A 76 1.10 9.32 -0.94
C ILE A 76 1.23 10.04 0.41
N ASN A 77 1.01 11.35 0.44
CA ASN A 77 1.12 12.13 1.67
C ASN A 77 0.06 11.73 2.71
N LEU A 78 -1.18 11.47 2.29
CA LEU A 78 -2.24 11.02 3.20
C LEU A 78 -1.95 9.63 3.77
N SER A 79 -1.52 8.68 2.93
CA SER A 79 -1.17 7.33 3.38
C SER A 79 -0.02 7.34 4.40
N ILE A 80 1.03 8.13 4.15
CA ILE A 80 2.15 8.34 5.10
C ILE A 80 1.65 8.92 6.42
N LYS A 81 0.81 9.96 6.37
CA LYS A 81 0.24 10.59 7.58
C LYS A 81 -0.58 9.59 8.40
N VAL A 82 -1.43 8.79 7.76
CA VAL A 82 -2.23 7.76 8.42
C VAL A 82 -1.31 6.69 9.03
N ALA A 83 -0.35 6.18 8.27
CA ALA A 83 0.59 5.17 8.75
C ALA A 83 1.39 5.67 9.96
N ARG A 84 1.86 6.91 9.97
CA ARG A 84 2.51 7.51 11.15
C ARG A 84 1.54 7.69 12.31
N LYS A 85 0.33 8.21 12.07
CA LYS A 85 -0.68 8.46 13.11
C LYS A 85 -1.03 7.19 13.88
N PHE A 86 -1.14 6.06 13.17
CA PHE A 86 -1.49 4.77 13.76
C PHE A 86 -0.28 3.85 14.00
N SER A 87 0.94 4.39 13.91
CA SER A 87 2.19 3.66 14.17
C SER A 87 2.38 2.39 13.35
N PHE A 88 1.86 2.33 12.13
CA PHE A 88 2.14 1.25 11.19
C PHE A 88 3.62 1.29 10.74
N ASN A 89 4.17 0.13 10.38
CA ASN A 89 5.55 0.02 9.87
C ASN A 89 5.62 -0.04 8.34
N GLY A 90 4.48 -0.14 7.66
CA GLY A 90 4.42 -0.24 6.21
C GLY A 90 3.05 0.14 5.64
N LEU A 91 3.03 0.19 4.31
CA LEU A 91 1.86 0.45 3.49
C LEU A 91 1.73 -0.69 2.47
N ASP A 92 0.51 -1.16 2.26
CA ASP A 92 0.19 -2.22 1.32
C ASP A 92 -0.90 -1.70 0.36
N LEU A 93 -0.66 -1.78 -0.94
CA LEU A 93 -1.63 -1.40 -1.96
C LEU A 93 -2.29 -2.64 -2.54
N ASP A 94 -3.60 -2.75 -2.36
CA ASP A 94 -4.40 -3.83 -2.93
C ASP A 94 -5.35 -3.29 -4.00
N TRP A 95 -4.83 -3.09 -5.22
CA TRP A 95 -5.63 -2.71 -6.39
C TRP A 95 -5.83 -3.95 -7.25
N GLU A 96 -7.04 -4.51 -7.20
CA GLU A 96 -7.44 -5.72 -7.93
C GLU A 96 -8.41 -5.43 -9.10
N PHE A 97 -7.97 -5.22 -10.33
CA PHE A 97 -6.61 -5.02 -10.83
C PHE A 97 -6.60 -3.79 -11.75
N PRO A 98 -5.43 -3.20 -12.05
CA PRO A 98 -5.33 -2.20 -13.11
C PRO A 98 -5.96 -2.71 -14.41
N THR A 99 -6.80 -1.91 -15.06
CA THR A 99 -7.71 -2.43 -16.09
C THR A 99 -7.07 -2.46 -17.48
N ASN A 100 -6.06 -1.63 -17.72
CA ASN A 100 -5.45 -1.43 -19.03
C ASN A 100 -3.97 -1.00 -18.90
N LYS A 101 -3.26 -0.84 -20.03
CA LYS A 101 -1.85 -0.44 -20.04
C LYS A 101 -1.58 0.93 -19.42
N VAL A 102 -2.52 1.87 -19.52
CA VAL A 102 -2.40 3.20 -18.91
C VAL A 102 -2.45 3.08 -17.39
N ASP A 103 -3.40 2.32 -16.84
CA ASP A 103 -3.48 2.07 -15.40
C ASP A 103 -2.22 1.37 -14.88
N MET A 104 -1.69 0.42 -15.65
CA MET A 104 -0.43 -0.26 -15.35
C MET A 104 0.75 0.73 -15.30
N SER A 105 0.90 1.60 -16.30
CA SER A 105 1.93 2.66 -16.30
C SER A 105 1.74 3.66 -15.14
N ASN A 106 0.50 4.01 -14.81
CA ASN A 106 0.17 4.87 -13.67
C ASN A 106 0.53 4.20 -12.34
N LEU A 107 0.27 2.90 -12.20
CA LEU A 107 0.65 2.11 -11.02
C LEU A 107 2.18 2.10 -10.84
N ALA A 108 2.94 1.89 -11.92
CA ALA A 108 4.40 1.95 -11.89
C ALA A 108 4.91 3.34 -11.46
N LEU A 109 4.31 4.41 -12.00
CA LEU A 109 4.64 5.78 -11.62
C LEU A 109 4.30 6.06 -10.14
N LEU A 110 3.14 5.59 -9.68
CA LEU A 110 2.70 5.70 -8.28
C LEU A 110 3.74 5.06 -7.35
N PHE A 111 4.14 3.82 -7.58
CA PHE A 111 5.14 3.16 -6.72
C PHE A 111 6.49 3.88 -6.73
N LYS A 112 6.90 4.41 -7.87
CA LYS A 112 8.14 5.19 -7.98
C LYS A 112 8.09 6.46 -7.13
N GLU A 113 7.01 7.24 -7.23
CA GLU A 113 6.86 8.47 -6.45
C GLU A 113 6.61 8.18 -4.96
N TRP A 114 5.89 7.09 -4.65
CA TRP A 114 5.66 6.66 -3.28
C TRP A 114 6.98 6.29 -2.60
N GLN A 115 7.82 5.48 -3.26
CA GLN A 115 9.14 5.11 -2.73
C GLN A 115 10.02 6.34 -2.45
N LYS A 116 10.05 7.33 -3.36
CA LYS A 116 10.76 8.59 -3.14
C LYS A 116 10.23 9.35 -1.92
N ALA A 117 8.91 9.46 -1.79
CA ALA A 117 8.30 10.14 -0.66
C ALA A 117 8.59 9.44 0.68
N LEU A 118 8.58 8.10 0.72
CA LEU A 118 8.94 7.33 1.92
C LEU A 118 10.40 7.55 2.30
N VAL A 119 11.32 7.61 1.33
CA VAL A 119 12.73 7.94 1.59
C VAL A 119 12.87 9.36 2.14
N ASN A 120 12.18 10.34 1.54
CA ASN A 120 12.24 11.73 1.98
C ASN A 120 11.65 11.91 3.39
N GLU A 121 10.50 11.30 3.68
CA GLU A 121 9.88 11.40 5.00
C GLU A 121 10.77 10.79 6.10
N ALA A 122 11.40 9.64 5.83
CA ALA A 122 12.33 9.02 6.77
C ALA A 122 13.53 9.92 7.07
N LYS A 123 14.09 10.55 6.03
CA LYS A 123 15.19 11.52 6.17
C LYS A 123 14.78 12.75 7.00
N LEU A 124 13.61 13.31 6.71
CA LEU A 124 13.12 14.53 7.38
C LEU A 124 12.75 14.31 8.84
N THR A 125 12.20 13.14 9.17
CA THR A 125 11.71 12.83 10.51
C THR A 125 12.73 12.10 11.39
N GLY A 126 13.79 11.54 10.79
CA GLY A 126 14.73 10.65 11.47
C GLY A 126 14.13 9.30 11.85
N LYS A 127 12.90 8.99 11.43
CA LYS A 127 12.22 7.72 11.73
C LYS A 127 12.58 6.63 10.72
N PRO A 128 12.46 5.35 11.09
CA PRO A 128 12.60 4.25 10.13
C PRO A 128 11.66 4.42 8.93
N ARG A 129 12.20 4.18 7.73
CA ARG A 129 11.42 4.21 6.48
C ARG A 129 10.36 3.11 6.50
N PHE A 130 9.16 3.45 6.03
CA PHE A 130 8.09 2.48 5.87
C PHE A 130 8.45 1.38 4.86
N LEU A 131 7.96 0.17 5.11
CA LEU A 131 7.85 -0.88 4.10
C LEU A 131 6.75 -0.54 3.09
N LEU A 132 6.91 -0.98 1.85
CA LEU A 132 5.92 -0.83 0.79
C LEU A 132 5.73 -2.18 0.12
N SER A 133 4.49 -2.70 0.13
CA SER A 133 4.09 -3.93 -0.55
C SER A 133 2.83 -3.70 -1.37
N SER A 134 2.46 -4.71 -2.16
CA SER A 134 1.22 -4.70 -2.94
C SER A 134 0.75 -6.12 -3.17
N ALA A 135 -0.56 -6.33 -3.04
CA ALA A 135 -1.23 -7.51 -3.56
C ALA A 135 -1.38 -7.36 -5.08
N VAL A 136 -0.99 -8.41 -5.81
CA VAL A 136 -0.94 -8.41 -7.28
C VAL A 136 -1.51 -9.73 -7.80
N TYR A 137 -1.87 -9.72 -9.09
CA TYR A 137 -2.32 -10.93 -9.73
C TYR A 137 -1.21 -12.00 -9.78
N TYR A 138 -1.58 -13.28 -9.66
CA TYR A 138 -0.61 -14.38 -9.52
C TYR A 138 0.30 -14.56 -10.76
N ALA A 139 -0.15 -14.12 -11.93
CA ALA A 139 0.56 -14.30 -13.19
C ALA A 139 1.23 -13.01 -13.67
N LEU A 140 2.46 -13.15 -14.17
CA LEU A 140 3.25 -12.07 -14.78
C LEU A 140 2.51 -11.37 -15.92
N LYS A 141 1.74 -12.13 -16.71
CA LYS A 141 0.93 -11.65 -17.84
C LYS A 141 -0.48 -12.17 -17.66
N PHE A 142 -1.47 -11.30 -17.85
CA PHE A 142 -2.87 -11.68 -17.68
C PHE A 142 -3.79 -10.90 -18.61
N THR A 143 -4.71 -11.64 -19.23
CA THR A 143 -5.70 -11.16 -20.20
C THR A 143 -7.12 -11.21 -19.65
N ILE A 144 -7.30 -11.76 -18.45
CA ILE A 144 -8.59 -11.75 -17.77
C ILE A 144 -8.87 -10.37 -17.16
N PHE A 145 -10.16 -9.97 -17.09
CA PHE A 145 -10.61 -8.66 -16.60
C PHE A 145 -10.25 -7.45 -17.50
N GLY A 146 -10.05 -7.63 -18.81
CA GLY A 146 -9.88 -6.53 -19.79
C GLY A 146 -8.65 -6.70 -20.70
N GLU A 147 -8.04 -5.59 -21.12
CA GLU A 147 -6.89 -5.54 -22.04
C GLU A 147 -5.62 -6.23 -21.50
N PRO A 148 -4.80 -6.94 -22.30
CA PRO A 148 -3.59 -7.60 -21.82
C PRO A 148 -2.66 -6.71 -20.98
N ARG A 149 -2.27 -7.19 -19.79
CA ARG A 149 -1.39 -6.49 -18.81
C ARG A 149 -0.21 -7.36 -18.39
N SER A 150 0.86 -6.74 -17.89
CA SER A 150 2.03 -7.45 -17.37
C SER A 150 2.79 -6.72 -16.27
N TYR A 151 3.46 -7.48 -15.39
CA TYR A 151 4.46 -6.98 -14.45
C TYR A 151 5.88 -7.41 -14.90
N PRO A 152 6.88 -6.51 -14.96
CA PRO A 152 6.72 -5.06 -14.92
C PRO A 152 5.94 -4.57 -16.15
N CYS A 153 5.48 -3.32 -16.09
CA CYS A 153 4.90 -2.67 -17.25
C CYS A 153 5.99 -2.52 -18.31
N ASN A 154 5.69 -2.90 -19.55
CA ASN A 154 6.50 -2.46 -20.68
C ASN A 154 6.22 -0.96 -20.86
N LEU A 155 7.12 -0.12 -20.35
CA LEU A 155 7.09 1.33 -20.54
C LEU A 155 7.37 1.69 -22.00
#